data_AF-A0A8T2NUX9-F1
#
_entry.id   AF-A0A8T2NUX9-F1
#
_cell.length_a   1.000
_cell.length_b   1.000
_cell.length_c   1.000
_cell.angle_alpha   90.00
_cell.angle_beta   90.00
_cell.angle_gamma   90.00
#
_symmetry.space_group_name_H-M   'P 1'
#
loop_
_entity.id
_entity.type
_entity.pdbx_description
1 polymer ?
#
loop_
_entity_poly.entity_id
_entity_poly.type
_entity_poly.pdbx_seq_one_letter_code
_entity_poly.pdbx_strand_id
1 'polypeptide(L)' 'MAAFTSPLRVSSERYCRAQEEALHASHTYLCLLTSTRHHLILHNLYHGKGERGPEEVAGMVGLRLPTQPGGKGWEK' A
#
# COMPACT_ATOMS: atom_id res chain seq x y z
N MET A 1 30.27 40.75 34.70
CA MET A 1 28.89 40.21 34.54
C MET A 1 28.85 39.43 33.24
N ALA A 2 28.85 38.10 33.32
CA ALA A 2 28.63 37.22 32.18
C ALA A 2 27.12 37.13 31.93
N ALA A 3 26.68 37.42 30.69
CA ALA A 3 25.34 37.10 30.22
C ALA A 3 25.46 36.01 29.15
N PHE A 4 25.30 34.78 29.64
CA PHE A 4 24.59 33.62 29.10
C PHE A 4 24.24 33.58 27.60
N THR A 5 24.49 32.41 27.02
CA THR A 5 24.34 31.98 25.62
C THR A 5 22.96 32.19 24.98
N SER A 6 23.00 32.43 23.67
CA SER A 6 21.92 32.68 22.67
C SER A 6 20.68 31.78 22.74
N PRO A 7 19.46 32.32 22.51
CA PRO A 7 18.29 31.52 22.16
C PRO A 7 18.04 31.60 20.64
N LEU A 8 18.44 30.53 19.94
CA LEU A 8 17.95 30.10 18.61
C LEU A 8 17.85 31.18 17.51
N ARG A 9 18.92 31.32 16.71
CA ARG A 9 18.77 31.76 15.32
C ARG A 9 17.83 30.79 14.61
N VAL A 10 16.59 31.20 14.33
CA VAL A 10 15.76 30.52 13.34
C VAL A 10 16.51 30.66 12.02
N SER A 11 17.19 29.61 11.57
CA SER A 11 17.74 29.59 10.21
C SER A 11 16.56 29.81 9.25
N SER A 12 16.80 30.53 8.16
CA SER A 12 15.85 30.70 7.06
C SER A 12 15.45 29.37 6.40
N GLU A 13 15.81 28.20 6.94
CA GLU A 13 15.33 26.90 6.49
C GLU A 13 13.80 26.75 6.63
N ARG A 14 13.15 27.52 7.51
CA ARG A 14 11.67 27.64 7.47
C ARG A 14 11.13 28.31 6.20
N TYR A 15 11.94 29.13 5.52
CA TYR A 15 11.63 29.68 4.20
C TYR A 15 11.95 28.69 3.06
N CYS A 16 12.92 27.77 3.23
CA CYS A 16 13.26 26.78 2.20
C CYS A 16 12.16 25.74 1.97
N ARG A 17 11.34 25.41 2.97
CA ARG A 17 10.22 24.45 2.78
C ARG A 17 9.11 24.98 1.87
N ALA A 18 8.80 26.28 1.93
CA ALA A 18 7.72 26.88 1.15
C ALA A 18 7.94 26.75 -0.37
N GLN A 19 9.20 26.77 -0.82
CA GLN A 19 9.54 26.70 -2.24
C GLN A 19 9.21 25.33 -2.86
N GLU A 20 9.33 24.25 -2.08
CA GLU A 20 9.03 22.90 -2.53
C GLU A 20 7.65 22.42 -2.08
N GLU A 21 6.94 23.21 -1.28
CA GLU A 21 5.67 22.79 -0.66
C GLU A 21 4.61 22.42 -1.70
N ALA A 22 4.50 23.19 -2.79
CA ALA A 22 3.60 22.88 -3.89
C ALA A 22 3.99 21.58 -4.62
N LEU A 23 5.29 21.35 -4.83
CA LEU A 23 5.79 20.12 -5.45
C LEU A 23 5.56 18.91 -4.55
N HIS A 24 5.89 19.04 -3.26
CA HIS A 24 5.65 18.01 -2.26
C HIS A 24 4.16 17.67 -2.13
N ALA A 25 3.29 18.68 -2.11
CA ALA A 25 1.84 18.48 -2.11
C ALA A 25 1.39 17.75 -3.39
N SER A 26 1.89 18.16 -4.56
CA SER A 26 1.55 17.51 -5.83
C SER A 26 1.95 16.03 -5.86
N HIS A 27 3.15 15.70 -5.37
CA HIS A 27 3.62 14.32 -5.26
C HIS A 27 2.80 13.52 -4.26
N THR A 28 2.42 14.14 -3.14
CA THR A 28 1.56 13.52 -2.13
C THR A 28 0.18 13.19 -2.71
N TYR A 29 -0.43 14.12 -3.43
CA TYR A 29 -1.70 13.88 -4.11
C TYR A 29 -1.59 12.81 -5.20
N LEU A 30 -0.53 12.83 -5.99
CA LEU A 30 -0.29 11.80 -7.00
C LEU A 30 -0.16 10.41 -6.37
N CYS A 31 0.60 10.30 -5.28
CA CYS A 31 0.76 9.07 -4.53
C CYS A 31 -0.59 8.57 -3.98
N LEU A 32 -1.37 9.46 -3.36
CA LEU A 32 -2.70 9.15 -2.84
C LEU A 32 -3.61 8.63 -3.95
N LEU A 33 -3.75 9.38 -5.05
CA LEU A 33 -4.61 9.02 -6.18
C LEU A 33 -4.20 7.69 -6.82
N THR A 34 -2.89 7.44 -6.93
CA THR A 34 -2.37 6.18 -7.46
C THR A 34 -2.69 5.02 -6.53
N SER A 35 -2.45 5.20 -5.23
CA SER A 35 -2.72 4.20 -4.20
C SER A 35 -4.20 3.87 -4.11
N THR A 36 -5.09 4.86 -4.20
CA THR A 36 -6.55 4.65 -4.21
C THR A 36 -6.97 3.83 -5.43
N ARG A 37 -6.43 4.12 -6.62
CA ARG A 37 -6.74 3.32 -7.82
C ARG A 37 -6.24 1.88 -7.70
N HIS A 38 -5.01 1.67 -7.24
CA HIS A 38 -4.49 0.32 -7.01
C HIS A 38 -5.29 -0.44 -5.96
N HIS A 39 -5.68 0.24 -4.87
CA HIS A 39 -6.54 -0.34 -3.85
C HIS A 39 -7.86 -0.83 -4.44
N LEU A 40 -8.52 -0.03 -5.29
CA LEU A 40 -9.77 -0.45 -5.94
C LEU A 40 -9.59 -1.65 -6.85
N ILE A 41 -8.48 -1.72 -7.61
CA ILE A 41 -8.17 -2.88 -8.46
C ILE A 41 -8.00 -4.13 -7.60
N LEU A 42 -7.18 -4.06 -6.55
CA LEU A 42 -6.94 -5.17 -5.63
C LEU A 42 -8.21 -5.59 -4.90
N HIS A 43 -8.99 -4.62 -4.43
CA HIS A 43 -10.28 -4.86 -3.79
C HIS A 43 -11.22 -5.58 -4.74
N ASN A 44 -11.37 -5.13 -5.98
CA ASN A 44 -12.24 -5.80 -6.95
C ASN A 44 -11.79 -7.24 -7.28
N LEU A 45 -10.48 -7.48 -7.28
CA LEU A 45 -9.92 -8.81 -7.55
C LEU A 45 -10.10 -9.75 -6.36
N TYR A 46 -9.72 -9.32 -5.16
CA TYR A 46 -9.59 -10.18 -4.00
C TYR A 46 -10.75 -10.11 -3.02
N HIS A 47 -11.50 -9.02 -2.96
CA HIS A 47 -12.67 -8.93 -2.09
C HIS A 47 -13.76 -9.88 -2.60
N GLY A 48 -14.07 -10.91 -1.81
CA GLY A 48 -15.16 -11.84 -2.11
C GLY A 48 -16.52 -11.18 -1.93
N LYS A 49 -17.48 -11.48 -2.82
CA LYS A 49 -18.91 -11.16 -2.60
C LYS A 49 -19.64 -12.25 -1.79
N GLY A 50 -18.89 -13.23 -1.28
CA GLY A 50 -19.38 -14.45 -0.61
C GLY A 50 -18.27 -15.51 -0.56
N GLU A 51 -18.62 -16.74 -0.20
CA GLU A 51 -17.68 -17.86 -0.28
C GLU A 51 -17.35 -18.20 -1.74
N ARG A 52 -16.06 -18.37 -2.03
CA ARG A 52 -15.54 -18.85 -3.32
C ARG A 52 -15.09 -20.30 -3.17
N GLY A 53 -15.27 -21.10 -4.22
CA GLY A 53 -14.81 -22.49 -4.23
C GLY A 53 -13.28 -22.59 -4.17
N PRO A 54 -12.71 -23.70 -3.66
CA PRO A 54 -11.26 -23.86 -3.51
C PRO A 54 -10.50 -23.75 -4.84
N GLU A 55 -11.11 -24.19 -5.94
CA GLU A 55 -10.56 -24.09 -7.31
C GLU A 55 -10.45 -22.66 -7.81
N GLU A 56 -11.51 -21.87 -7.59
CA GLU A 56 -11.55 -20.46 -7.93
C GLU A 56 -10.49 -19.68 -7.13
N VAL A 57 -10.38 -19.97 -5.82
CA VAL A 57 -9.38 -19.34 -4.95
C VAL A 57 -7.96 -19.71 -5.35
N ALA A 58 -7.68 -20.98 -5.65
CA ALA A 58 -6.38 -21.39 -6.15
C ALA A 58 -6.02 -20.66 -7.46
N GLY A 59 -6.98 -20.56 -8.39
CA GLY A 59 -6.80 -19.84 -9.65
C GLY A 59 -6.45 -18.36 -9.47
N MET A 60 -7.07 -17.66 -8.51
CA MET A 60 -6.78 -16.23 -8.25
C MET A 60 -5.34 -15.93 -7.85
N VAL A 61 -4.65 -16.91 -7.25
CA VAL A 61 -3.25 -16.79 -6.82
C VAL A 61 -2.29 -17.52 -7.76
N GLY A 62 -2.75 -17.99 -8.92
CA GLY A 62 -1.93 -18.69 -9.90
C GLY A 62 -1.58 -20.13 -9.51
N LEU A 63 -2.34 -20.73 -8.59
CA LEU A 63 -2.20 -22.11 -8.15
C LEU A 63 -3.25 -23.00 -8.82
N ARG A 64 -3.03 -24.31 -8.75
CA ARG A 64 -4.01 -25.34 -9.16
C ARG A 64 -4.21 -26.32 -8.02
N LEU A 65 -5.40 -26.89 -7.91
CA LEU A 65 -5.61 -27.96 -6.94
C LEU A 65 -4.76 -29.17 -7.33
N PRO A 66 -4.19 -29.88 -6.34
CA PRO A 66 -3.51 -31.13 -6.60
C PRO A 66 -4.51 -32.12 -7.20
N THR A 67 -4.22 -32.59 -8.42
CA THR A 67 -4.94 -33.74 -8.99
C THR A 67 -4.21 -34.98 -8.56
N GLN A 68 -4.85 -35.84 -7.78
CA GLN A 68 -4.20 -37.04 -7.27
C GLN A 68 -4.02 -38.07 -8.40
N PRO A 69 -2.78 -38.42 -8.79
CA PRO A 69 -2.55 -39.44 -9.80
C PRO A 69 -2.57 -40.81 -9.12
N GLY A 70 -3.73 -41.47 -9.17
CA GLY A 70 -3.94 -42.81 -8.59
C GLY A 70 -5.00 -42.79 -7.49
N GLY A 71 -6.16 -43.40 -7.78
CA GLY A 71 -7.39 -43.26 -6.99
C GLY A 71 -7.37 -43.92 -5.61
N LYS A 72 -6.64 -43.36 -4.64
CA LYS A 72 -6.71 -43.71 -3.21
C LYS A 72 -6.44 -42.48 -2.32
N GLY A 73 -7.47 -41.92 -1.69
CA GLY A 73 -7.45 -40.65 -0.94
C GLY A 73 -8.00 -39.52 -1.82
N TRP A 74 -8.96 -38.70 -1.41
CA TRP A 74 -9.33 -38.26 -0.08
C TRP A 74 -10.76 -38.73 0.21
N GLU A 75 -10.92 -39.69 1.12
CA GLU A 75 -12.25 -40.07 1.60
C GLU A 75 -12.77 -38.98 2.54
N LYS A 76 -14.10 -38.72 2.48
CA LYS A 76 -14.79 -37.83 3.41
C LYS A 76 -14.75 -38.37 4.83
#